data_AF-A0A917F0Q4-F1
#
_entry.id   AF-A0A917F0Q4-F1
#
_cell.length_a   1.000
_cell.length_b   1.000
_cell.length_c   1.000
_cell.angle_alpha   90.00
_cell.angle_beta   90.00
_cell.angle_gamma   90.00
#
_symmetry.space_group_name_H-M   'P 1'
#
loop_
_entity.id
_entity.type
_entity.pdbx_description
1 polymer ?
#
loop_
_entity_poly.entity_id
_entity_poly.type
_entity_poly.pdbx_seq_one_letter_code
_entity_poly.pdbx_strand_id
1 'polypeptide(L)'
;MTLTHRSRTLACAIGLLASVAVSLGVAPAHADDSVIKVVGTTDVSDSGLVQNVIEPDFEKATGIDLQYTPQGTGAAIASAKTGSFSALLVHAASLENQFVADGYSAEPYGRSLFWGDYVLLGPKGDPAGVTSGGQPSSDAAAAFAKIAAAGASGKAKFVSRGSTPGTTVQEHAIWALTSGVSTCTVSAAQGGGKAPVTSDAAGSDCSTTETSRPYPSWYKVTGFGQAANVTAGDQCGDNVGGNGSNCYVFTDRGTYAYLQSQGQAKNLQIVARDNAASAPGGADLLVNSFHGYAINPAKFDGGGQVSAANAKKFLDFLTSPEEQKKIGAYLGTGRSAGFIPSAAPLNTSDALPTKVTAGSTVTIRGGIANATPGTPTLSGVPVDLYAATSGGQPTKVDSFTSNSVGRYIFSVKPTQGTTYSVRTPQITKIENAALNPQFGDILQPMEATIGTVGVGGAVTITSGAPGTGANRHIVTIKGTVAPAAGTGAKITVFRVPGKGATSAQQGAAVVLAQGATSWTVAQSFPTGAWRYYVRYTSPGVSASYSAVKSFQSPK
;
A
#
# COMPACT_ATOMS: atom_id res chain seq x y z
N MET A 1 33.64 -63.11 83.11
CA MET A 1 33.76 -64.38 82.37
C MET A 1 33.09 -64.18 81.02
N THR A 2 33.82 -64.37 79.92
CA THR A 2 33.37 -64.81 78.57
C THR A 2 32.28 -64.00 77.84
N LEU A 3 32.60 -63.24 76.78
CA LEU A 3 32.73 -63.62 75.35
C LEU A 3 31.47 -64.20 74.65
N THR A 4 30.92 -63.38 73.74
CA THR A 4 30.49 -63.63 72.33
C THR A 4 30.01 -65.00 71.83
N HIS A 5 28.92 -64.97 71.03
CA HIS A 5 28.75 -65.45 69.62
C HIS A 5 27.22 -65.53 69.29
N ARG A 6 26.65 -65.56 68.08
CA ARG A 6 26.92 -65.10 66.69
C ARG A 6 25.68 -65.50 65.84
N SER A 7 25.10 -64.57 65.05
CA SER A 7 24.58 -64.68 63.67
C SER A 7 23.72 -65.87 63.15
N ARG A 8 22.61 -65.55 62.46
CA ARG A 8 22.28 -66.02 61.08
C ARG A 8 21.12 -65.21 60.43
N THR A 9 21.26 -64.96 59.13
CA THR A 9 20.54 -64.03 58.24
C THR A 9 19.31 -64.67 57.55
N LEU A 10 18.27 -63.87 57.25
CA LEU A 10 17.12 -64.23 56.40
C LEU A 10 16.96 -63.15 55.30
N ALA A 11 16.80 -63.57 54.04
CA ALA A 11 16.56 -62.68 52.88
C ALA A 11 15.08 -62.72 52.47
N CYS A 12 14.52 -61.54 52.18
CA CYS A 12 13.12 -61.31 51.85
C CYS A 12 13.00 -60.90 50.37
N ALA A 13 12.07 -61.51 49.62
CA ALA A 13 11.77 -61.16 48.23
C ALA A 13 10.42 -60.42 48.17
N ILE A 14 10.41 -59.21 47.62
CA ILE A 14 9.23 -58.35 47.45
C ILE A 14 8.81 -58.37 45.97
N GLY A 15 7.54 -58.69 45.70
CA GLY A 15 6.93 -58.70 44.37
C GLY A 15 6.57 -57.30 43.86
N LEU A 16 6.77 -57.09 42.56
CA LEU A 16 6.56 -55.83 41.84
C LEU A 16 5.13 -55.78 41.25
N LEU A 17 4.30 -54.82 41.67
CA LEU A 17 3.02 -54.47 41.05
C LEU A 17 3.28 -53.48 39.90
N ALA A 18 2.88 -53.82 38.68
CA ALA A 18 2.94 -52.94 37.52
C ALA A 18 1.70 -52.03 37.46
N SER A 19 1.90 -50.74 37.72
CA SER A 19 0.91 -49.68 37.51
C SER A 19 0.88 -49.25 36.04
N VAL A 20 -0.25 -49.48 35.36
CA VAL A 20 -0.53 -48.96 34.02
C VAL A 20 -0.86 -47.48 34.13
N ALA A 21 0.08 -46.62 33.75
CA ALA A 21 -0.17 -45.20 33.57
C ALA A 21 -0.90 -44.98 32.23
N VAL A 22 -2.19 -44.62 32.31
CA VAL A 22 -2.94 -44.10 31.17
C VAL A 22 -2.45 -42.67 30.92
N SER A 23 -1.54 -42.49 29.97
CA SER A 23 -1.20 -41.19 29.43
C SER A 23 -2.36 -40.69 28.57
N LEU A 24 -3.23 -39.86 29.16
CA LEU A 24 -4.12 -38.97 28.42
C LEU A 24 -3.24 -38.02 27.59
N GLY A 25 -3.02 -38.36 26.33
CA GLY A 25 -2.43 -37.44 25.37
C GLY A 25 -3.34 -36.22 25.23
N VAL A 26 -2.91 -35.08 25.78
CA VAL A 26 -3.46 -33.79 25.39
C VAL A 26 -3.10 -33.61 23.93
N ALA A 27 -4.07 -33.82 23.02
CA ALA A 27 -3.90 -33.40 21.64
C ALA A 27 -3.62 -31.88 21.65
N PRO A 28 -2.63 -31.39 20.88
CA PRO A 28 -2.47 -29.95 20.73
C PRO A 28 -3.81 -29.38 20.25
N ALA A 29 -4.32 -28.36 20.95
CA ALA A 29 -5.51 -27.65 20.51
C ALA A 29 -5.19 -27.04 19.15
N HIS A 30 -5.62 -27.69 18.08
CA HIS A 30 -5.57 -27.11 16.76
C HIS A 30 -6.43 -25.84 16.80
N ALA A 31 -5.86 -24.70 16.41
CA ALA A 31 -6.61 -23.47 16.26
C ALA A 31 -7.82 -23.75 15.35
N ASP A 32 -8.99 -23.25 15.72
CA ASP A 32 -10.17 -23.33 14.88
C ASP A 32 -9.90 -22.51 13.61
N ASP A 33 -9.68 -23.20 12.49
CA ASP A 33 -9.35 -22.56 11.22
C ASP A 33 -10.52 -21.70 10.69
N SER A 34 -11.72 -21.80 11.28
CA SER A 34 -12.88 -20.96 10.94
C SER A 34 -12.89 -19.58 11.59
N VAL A 35 -11.99 -19.30 12.55
CA VAL A 35 -11.93 -18.01 13.25
C VAL A 35 -10.52 -17.42 13.15
N ILE A 36 -10.44 -16.09 13.08
CA ILE A 36 -9.20 -15.34 13.34
C ILE A 36 -9.44 -14.27 14.42
N LYS A 37 -8.64 -14.34 15.48
CA LYS A 37 -8.60 -13.30 16.51
C LYS A 37 -7.54 -12.26 16.16
N VAL A 38 -7.96 -11.03 15.93
CA VAL A 38 -7.08 -9.89 15.64
C VAL A 38 -7.21 -8.88 16.76
N VAL A 39 -6.09 -8.37 17.26
CA VAL A 39 -6.09 -7.22 18.18
C VAL A 39 -5.55 -6.01 17.44
N GLY A 40 -6.15 -4.84 17.65
CA GLY A 40 -5.65 -3.63 16.99
C GLY A 40 -6.16 -2.35 17.61
N THR A 41 -5.85 -1.22 16.99
CA THR A 41 -6.13 0.07 17.60
C THR A 41 -7.60 0.46 17.54
N THR A 42 -8.08 1.12 18.60
CA THR A 42 -9.45 1.66 18.64
C THR A 42 -9.76 2.55 17.46
N ASP A 43 -8.79 3.30 16.95
CA ASP A 43 -9.02 4.32 15.90
C ASP A 43 -9.47 3.70 14.57
N VAL A 44 -8.99 2.49 14.23
CA VAL A 44 -9.45 1.77 13.03
C VAL A 44 -10.89 1.31 13.20
N SER A 45 -11.25 0.78 14.37
CA SER A 45 -12.62 0.38 14.70
C SER A 45 -13.58 1.57 14.85
N ASP A 46 -13.14 2.62 15.53
CA ASP A 46 -13.93 3.82 15.85
C ASP A 46 -14.22 4.65 14.59
N SER A 47 -13.42 4.49 13.54
CA SER A 47 -13.72 5.04 12.20
C SER A 47 -14.79 4.24 11.44
N GLY A 48 -15.24 3.10 11.98
CA GLY A 48 -16.13 2.17 11.29
C GLY A 48 -15.47 1.35 10.18
N LEU A 49 -14.15 1.50 9.92
CA LEU A 49 -13.48 0.82 8.81
C LEU A 49 -13.51 -0.71 8.96
N VAL A 50 -13.36 -1.21 10.19
CA VAL A 50 -13.40 -2.66 10.44
C VAL A 50 -14.78 -3.21 10.10
N GLN A 51 -15.83 -2.64 10.68
CA GLN A 51 -17.20 -3.14 10.60
C GLN A 51 -17.83 -2.94 9.23
N ASN A 52 -17.49 -1.85 8.54
CA ASN A 52 -18.15 -1.47 7.29
C ASN A 52 -17.40 -1.95 6.04
N VAL A 53 -16.13 -2.34 6.17
CA VAL A 53 -15.28 -2.71 5.03
C VAL A 53 -14.53 -4.02 5.31
N ILE A 54 -13.59 -4.01 6.26
CA ILE A 54 -12.60 -5.10 6.41
C ILE A 54 -13.27 -6.43 6.79
N GLU A 55 -14.09 -6.44 7.85
CA GLU A 55 -14.75 -7.62 8.38
C GLU A 55 -15.71 -8.27 7.36
N PRO A 56 -16.73 -7.56 6.83
CA PRO A 56 -17.68 -8.19 5.91
C PRO A 56 -17.01 -8.68 4.61
N ASP A 57 -16.01 -7.96 4.10
CA ASP A 57 -15.32 -8.35 2.87
C ASP A 57 -14.37 -9.53 3.09
N PHE A 58 -13.65 -9.57 4.21
CA PHE A 58 -12.77 -10.69 4.57
C PHE A 58 -13.55 -11.98 4.78
N GLU A 59 -14.63 -11.92 5.57
CA GLU A 59 -15.49 -13.08 5.85
C GLU A 59 -16.12 -13.61 4.57
N LYS A 60 -16.60 -12.71 3.71
CA LYS A 60 -17.13 -13.10 2.39
C LYS A 60 -16.07 -13.74 1.49
N ALA A 61 -14.85 -13.24 1.49
CA ALA A 61 -13.78 -13.73 0.63
C ALA A 61 -13.20 -15.07 1.10
N THR A 62 -13.21 -15.34 2.41
CA THR A 62 -12.45 -16.45 2.99
C THR A 62 -13.30 -17.48 3.75
N GLY A 63 -14.50 -17.09 4.20
CA GLY A 63 -15.33 -17.89 5.09
C GLY A 63 -14.80 -17.98 6.53
N ILE A 64 -13.81 -17.17 6.90
CA ILE A 64 -13.21 -17.14 8.25
C ILE A 64 -13.83 -15.96 9.02
N ASP A 65 -14.43 -16.24 10.18
CA ASP A 65 -14.97 -15.27 11.14
C ASP A 65 -13.86 -14.37 11.70
N LEU A 66 -14.01 -13.05 11.52
CA LEU A 66 -13.02 -12.08 12.01
C LEU A 66 -13.44 -11.53 13.37
N GLN A 67 -12.71 -11.91 14.41
CA GLN A 67 -12.88 -11.37 15.76
C GLN A 67 -11.86 -10.25 16.03
N TYR A 68 -12.26 -9.02 15.76
CA TYR A 68 -11.43 -7.84 16.01
C TYR A 68 -11.62 -7.30 17.44
N THR A 69 -10.53 -7.20 18.20
CA THR A 69 -10.51 -6.63 19.56
C THR A 69 -9.85 -5.24 19.54
N PRO A 70 -10.61 -4.14 19.64
CA PRO A 70 -10.08 -2.78 19.64
C PRO A 70 -9.49 -2.38 21.00
N GLN A 71 -8.26 -1.89 21.02
CA GLN A 71 -7.53 -1.42 22.22
C GLN A 71 -6.63 -0.22 21.90
N GLY A 72 -6.10 0.49 22.90
CA GLY A 72 -5.02 1.46 22.63
C GLY A 72 -3.74 0.74 22.18
N THR A 73 -2.88 1.37 21.38
CA THR A 73 -1.68 0.73 20.78
C THR A 73 -0.83 -0.05 21.77
N GLY A 74 -0.47 0.53 22.91
CA GLY A 74 0.30 -0.18 23.94
C GLY A 74 -0.41 -1.40 24.52
N ALA A 75 -1.73 -1.31 24.75
CA ALA A 75 -2.55 -2.42 25.22
C ALA A 75 -2.70 -3.51 24.15
N ALA A 76 -2.91 -3.14 22.89
CA ALA A 76 -2.98 -4.07 21.77
C ALA A 76 -1.68 -4.88 21.64
N ILE A 77 -0.53 -4.22 21.74
CA ILE A 77 0.79 -4.87 21.73
C ILE A 77 0.95 -5.79 22.94
N ALA A 78 0.57 -5.36 24.14
CA ALA A 78 0.62 -6.21 25.34
C ALA A 78 -0.28 -7.44 25.19
N SER A 79 -1.50 -7.28 24.66
CA SER A 79 -2.43 -8.36 24.36
C SER A 79 -1.88 -9.34 23.31
N ALA A 80 -1.24 -8.84 22.24
CA ALA A 80 -0.59 -9.67 21.24
C ALA A 80 0.54 -10.54 21.84
N LYS A 81 1.26 -10.00 22.84
CA LYS A 81 2.31 -10.73 23.59
C LYS A 81 1.77 -11.82 24.54
N THR A 82 0.45 -12.00 24.66
CA THR A 82 -0.15 -13.09 25.47
C THR A 82 -0.30 -14.41 24.70
N GLY A 83 -0.19 -14.38 23.36
CA GLY A 83 -0.42 -15.55 22.52
C GLY A 83 -1.90 -15.87 22.24
N SER A 84 -2.82 -14.97 22.61
CA SER A 84 -4.27 -15.15 22.40
C SER A 84 -4.78 -14.66 21.04
N PHE A 85 -3.94 -13.96 20.28
CA PHE A 85 -4.29 -13.34 18.99
C PHE A 85 -3.37 -13.86 17.88
N SER A 86 -3.86 -13.82 16.64
CA SER A 86 -3.11 -14.28 15.46
C SER A 86 -2.48 -13.13 14.67
N ALA A 87 -3.08 -11.94 14.70
CA ALA A 87 -2.55 -10.75 14.06
C ALA A 87 -2.72 -9.49 14.92
N LEU A 88 -1.89 -8.49 14.64
CA LEU A 88 -1.85 -7.18 15.30
C LEU A 88 -1.95 -6.06 14.25
N LEU A 89 -2.78 -5.04 14.51
CA LEU A 89 -2.92 -3.81 13.68
C LEU A 89 -2.66 -2.55 14.52
N VAL A 90 -1.58 -1.81 14.23
CA VAL A 90 -1.12 -0.67 15.06
C VAL A 90 -0.49 0.46 14.24
N HIS A 91 -0.19 1.59 14.89
CA HIS A 91 0.37 2.82 14.26
C HIS A 91 1.33 3.63 15.16
N ALA A 92 2.13 2.95 16.00
CA ALA A 92 3.20 3.59 16.78
C ALA A 92 4.56 2.96 16.48
N ALA A 93 5.31 3.58 15.56
CA ALA A 93 6.59 3.09 15.04
C ALA A 93 7.60 2.66 16.13
N SER A 94 7.69 3.41 17.24
CA SER A 94 8.60 3.14 18.37
C SER A 94 8.17 1.98 19.27
N LEU A 95 6.91 1.57 19.23
CA LEU A 95 6.43 0.38 19.95
C LEU A 95 6.43 -0.85 19.03
N GLU A 96 6.19 -0.64 17.74
CA GLU A 96 6.19 -1.64 16.68
C GLU A 96 7.55 -2.28 16.45
N ASN A 97 8.59 -1.46 16.27
CA ASN A 97 9.97 -1.95 16.10
C ASN A 97 10.46 -2.74 17.33
N GLN A 98 10.04 -2.37 18.54
CA GLN A 98 10.35 -3.11 19.76
C GLN A 98 9.60 -4.45 19.79
N PHE A 99 8.33 -4.49 19.40
CA PHE A 99 7.56 -5.74 19.27
C PHE A 99 8.23 -6.72 18.29
N VAL A 100 8.74 -6.20 17.17
CA VAL A 100 9.53 -6.97 16.20
C VAL A 100 10.86 -7.43 16.80
N ALA A 101 11.63 -6.54 17.41
CA ALA A 101 12.94 -6.86 17.99
C ALA A 101 12.86 -7.89 19.14
N ASP A 102 11.76 -7.84 19.91
CA ASP A 102 11.45 -8.84 20.93
C ASP A 102 11.10 -10.21 20.32
N GLY A 103 10.89 -10.28 18.99
CA GLY A 103 10.65 -11.50 18.20
C GLY A 103 9.19 -11.95 18.14
N TYR A 104 8.23 -11.09 18.53
CA TYR A 104 6.80 -11.43 18.51
C TYR A 104 6.16 -11.30 17.12
N SER A 105 6.82 -10.64 16.18
CA SER A 105 6.42 -10.64 14.77
C SER A 105 7.00 -11.85 14.03
N ALA A 106 6.19 -12.49 13.19
CA ALA A 106 6.65 -13.56 12.30
C ALA A 106 7.44 -13.03 11.09
N GLU A 107 7.26 -11.74 10.75
CA GLU A 107 7.94 -11.04 9.68
C GLU A 107 8.96 -10.03 10.24
N PRO A 108 10.04 -9.69 9.49
CA PRO A 108 11.10 -8.81 9.98
C PRO A 108 10.65 -7.36 10.20
N TYR A 109 9.50 -6.97 9.65
CA TYR A 109 8.84 -5.67 9.84
C TYR A 109 7.32 -5.86 9.66
N GLY A 110 6.56 -4.79 9.91
CA GLY A 110 5.12 -4.79 9.67
C GLY A 110 4.79 -4.56 8.20
N ARG A 111 3.70 -5.15 7.72
CA ARG A 111 3.19 -4.84 6.38
C ARG A 111 2.49 -3.50 6.42
N SER A 112 2.88 -2.58 5.53
CA SER A 112 2.14 -1.33 5.34
C SER A 112 0.72 -1.65 4.91
N LEU A 113 -0.27 -0.98 5.51
CA LEU A 113 -1.68 -1.20 5.20
C LEU A 113 -2.27 0.03 4.52
N PHE A 114 -2.25 1.15 5.22
CA PHE A 114 -2.76 2.43 4.79
C PHE A 114 -2.21 3.50 5.76
N TRP A 115 -2.36 4.76 5.39
CA TRP A 115 -2.06 5.88 6.27
C TRP A 115 -3.22 6.87 6.31
N GLY A 116 -3.35 7.59 7.40
CA GLY A 116 -4.21 8.75 7.55
C GLY A 116 -3.42 9.93 8.10
N ASP A 117 -4.10 10.97 8.53
CA ASP A 117 -3.50 12.15 9.14
C ASP A 117 -4.15 12.45 10.49
N TYR A 118 -3.32 12.98 11.38
CA TYR A 118 -3.78 13.60 12.62
C TYR A 118 -4.25 15.03 12.37
N VAL A 119 -5.27 15.43 13.11
CA VAL A 119 -5.84 16.78 13.07
C VAL A 119 -6.07 17.28 14.48
N LEU A 120 -5.96 18.60 14.64
CA LEU A 120 -6.39 19.29 15.85
C LEU A 120 -7.77 19.87 15.61
N LEU A 121 -8.72 19.44 16.43
CA LEU A 121 -10.08 19.93 16.43
C LEU A 121 -10.25 21.03 17.47
N GLY A 122 -11.10 22.00 17.18
CA GLY A 122 -11.46 23.08 18.08
C GLY A 122 -12.88 23.59 17.84
N PRO A 123 -13.40 24.43 18.73
CA PRO A 123 -14.74 24.99 18.58
C PRO A 123 -14.80 25.92 17.36
N LYS A 124 -15.98 26.07 16.75
CA LYS A 124 -16.18 27.02 15.62
C LYS A 124 -15.71 28.44 15.91
N GLY A 125 -15.86 28.89 17.16
CA GLY A 125 -15.42 30.22 17.60
C GLY A 125 -13.93 30.35 17.88
N ASP A 126 -13.17 29.25 17.89
CA ASP A 126 -11.72 29.20 18.11
C ASP A 126 -11.20 30.21 19.17
N PRO A 127 -11.60 30.08 20.45
CA PRO A 127 -11.20 31.00 21.51
C PRO A 127 -9.68 31.06 21.78
N ALA A 128 -8.91 30.13 21.21
CA ALA A 128 -7.44 30.11 21.29
C ALA A 128 -6.77 30.84 20.12
N GLY A 129 -7.53 31.22 19.08
CA GLY A 129 -7.02 31.91 17.90
C GLY A 129 -6.01 31.09 17.12
N VAL A 130 -6.23 29.78 17.02
CA VAL A 130 -5.36 28.86 16.27
C VAL A 130 -5.43 29.16 14.77
N THR A 131 -6.64 29.30 14.25
CA THR A 131 -6.96 29.58 12.85
C THR A 131 -6.63 31.01 12.46
N SER A 132 -6.43 31.25 11.15
CA SER A 132 -6.24 32.57 10.58
C SER A 132 -7.17 32.75 9.39
N GLY A 133 -8.04 33.78 9.42
CA GLY A 133 -9.06 33.97 8.38
C GLY A 133 -9.99 32.77 8.19
N GLY A 134 -10.23 31.99 9.25
CA GLY A 134 -11.02 30.75 9.20
C GLY A 134 -10.29 29.54 8.59
N GLN A 135 -9.01 29.68 8.22
CA GLN A 135 -8.22 28.57 7.71
C GLN A 135 -7.49 27.82 8.83
N PRO A 136 -7.42 26.48 8.78
CA PRO A 136 -6.62 25.70 9.72
C PRO A 136 -5.13 26.09 9.70
N SER A 137 -4.48 26.05 10.85
CA SER A 137 -3.03 26.20 10.96
C SER A 137 -2.31 24.99 10.33
N SER A 138 -1.21 25.26 9.62
CA SER A 138 -0.24 24.25 9.16
C SER A 138 1.02 24.22 10.03
N ASP A 139 0.93 24.68 11.28
CA ASP A 139 1.96 24.58 12.31
C ASP A 139 1.31 24.01 13.57
N ALA A 140 1.50 22.71 13.77
CA ALA A 140 0.88 21.98 14.88
C ALA A 140 1.43 22.41 16.24
N ALA A 141 2.74 22.66 16.34
CA ALA A 141 3.38 23.06 17.59
C ALA A 141 2.92 24.46 18.02
N ALA A 142 2.83 25.41 17.08
CA ALA A 142 2.29 26.73 17.36
C ALA A 142 0.80 26.68 17.75
N ALA A 143 0.01 25.82 17.10
CA ALA A 143 -1.39 25.62 17.45
C ALA A 143 -1.56 25.10 18.89
N PHE A 144 -0.77 24.10 19.29
CA PHE A 144 -0.77 23.56 20.65
C PHE A 144 -0.35 24.62 21.68
N ALA A 145 0.70 25.40 21.39
CA ALA A 145 1.14 26.48 22.26
C ALA A 145 0.07 27.56 22.47
N LYS A 146 -0.67 27.94 21.42
CA LYS A 146 -1.80 28.88 21.51
C LYS A 146 -2.91 28.35 22.42
N ILE A 147 -3.27 27.07 22.29
CA ILE A 147 -4.27 26.44 23.14
C ILE A 147 -3.81 26.41 24.60
N ALA A 148 -2.54 26.09 24.86
CA ALA A 148 -1.97 26.12 26.20
C ALA A 148 -2.02 27.54 26.82
N ALA A 149 -1.65 28.57 26.07
CA ALA A 149 -1.71 29.97 26.52
C ALA A 149 -3.15 30.43 26.79
N ALA A 150 -4.09 30.07 25.92
CA ALA A 150 -5.51 30.32 26.12
C ALA A 150 -6.05 29.55 27.34
N GLY A 151 -5.59 28.32 27.56
CA GLY A 151 -5.95 27.49 28.70
C GLY A 151 -5.45 28.05 30.03
N ALA A 152 -4.20 28.55 30.06
CA ALA A 152 -3.65 29.27 31.21
C ALA A 152 -4.46 30.54 31.55
N SER A 153 -5.07 31.15 30.53
CA SER A 153 -5.98 32.31 30.67
C SER A 153 -7.44 31.92 30.93
N GLY A 154 -7.76 30.64 31.12
CA GLY A 154 -9.13 30.15 31.37
C GLY A 154 -10.05 30.09 30.14
N LYS A 155 -9.53 30.32 28.93
CA LYS A 155 -10.32 30.42 27.69
C LYS A 155 -10.43 29.11 26.90
N ALA A 156 -9.56 28.13 27.17
CA ALA A 156 -9.51 26.87 26.42
C ALA A 156 -9.26 25.67 27.33
N LYS A 157 -9.67 24.50 26.88
CA LYS A 157 -9.35 23.19 27.43
C LYS A 157 -8.79 22.30 26.32
N PHE A 158 -7.79 21.49 26.64
CA PHE A 158 -7.26 20.47 25.75
C PHE A 158 -7.68 19.10 26.28
N VAL A 159 -8.38 18.31 25.48
CA VAL A 159 -8.91 17.00 25.86
C VAL A 159 -8.00 15.90 25.31
N SER A 160 -7.20 15.32 26.19
CA SER A 160 -6.31 14.21 25.89
C SER A 160 -6.93 12.87 26.30
N ARG A 161 -6.62 11.82 25.54
CA ARG A 161 -6.95 10.44 25.94
C ARG A 161 -6.12 10.00 27.14
N GLY A 162 -4.86 10.47 27.24
CA GLY A 162 -3.85 9.96 28.17
C GLY A 162 -3.46 8.50 27.93
N SER A 163 -2.47 8.01 28.68
CA SER A 163 -1.91 6.65 28.61
C SER A 163 -1.14 6.36 27.31
N THR A 164 -1.11 5.10 26.85
CA THR A 164 -0.35 4.63 25.67
C THR A 164 -1.15 4.39 24.36
N PRO A 165 -2.29 5.07 24.06
CA PRO A 165 -2.81 5.08 22.68
C PRO A 165 -1.83 5.73 21.70
N GLY A 166 -1.78 5.26 20.46
CA GLY A 166 -0.90 5.84 19.43
C GLY A 166 -1.13 7.34 19.21
N THR A 167 -2.38 7.81 19.27
CA THR A 167 -2.70 9.25 19.19
C THR A 167 -2.06 10.06 20.32
N THR A 168 -1.98 9.51 21.53
CA THR A 168 -1.33 10.20 22.68
C THR A 168 0.18 10.22 22.56
N VAL A 169 0.78 9.18 21.99
CA VAL A 169 2.22 9.18 21.63
C VAL A 169 2.53 10.35 20.71
N GLN A 170 1.72 10.52 19.66
CA GLN A 170 1.90 11.62 18.72
C GLN A 170 1.61 12.98 19.35
N GLU A 171 0.56 13.08 20.17
CA GLU A 171 0.24 14.28 20.93
C GLU A 171 1.43 14.75 21.80
N HIS A 172 2.04 13.82 22.55
CA HIS A 172 3.21 14.09 23.39
C HIS A 172 4.46 14.45 22.58
N ALA A 173 4.62 13.90 21.38
CA ALA A 173 5.68 14.30 20.46
C ALA A 173 5.50 15.77 20.03
N ILE A 174 4.25 16.21 19.76
CA ILE A 174 3.96 17.61 19.41
C ILE A 174 4.16 18.53 20.61
N TRP A 175 3.71 18.15 21.82
CA TRP A 175 3.96 18.94 23.04
C TRP A 175 5.46 19.18 23.27
N ALA A 176 6.31 18.19 22.99
CA ALA A 176 7.76 18.33 23.09
C ALA A 176 8.36 19.38 22.13
N LEU A 177 7.64 19.76 21.07
CA LEU A 177 8.04 20.77 20.09
C LEU A 177 7.49 22.17 20.42
N THR A 178 6.61 22.29 21.42
CA THR A 178 6.00 23.57 21.77
C THR A 178 6.96 24.48 22.55
N SER A 179 6.76 25.79 22.42
CA SER A 179 7.43 26.80 23.24
C SER A 179 6.45 27.36 24.28
N GLY A 180 6.96 27.66 25.48
CA GLY A 180 6.15 28.26 26.55
C GLY A 180 5.23 27.30 27.32
N VAL A 181 5.34 25.99 27.09
CA VAL A 181 4.63 24.95 27.85
C VAL A 181 5.63 24.19 28.72
N SER A 182 5.37 24.10 30.02
CA SER A 182 6.14 23.24 30.92
C SER A 182 5.77 21.78 30.67
N THR A 183 6.78 20.92 30.55
CA THR A 183 6.58 19.50 30.21
C THR A 183 7.45 18.57 31.06
N CYS A 184 6.99 17.34 31.30
CA CYS A 184 7.79 16.24 31.84
C CYS A 184 8.07 15.19 30.75
N THR A 185 9.07 14.33 30.95
CA THR A 185 9.41 13.26 30.00
C THR A 185 8.56 12.01 30.25
N VAL A 186 7.92 11.46 29.22
CA VAL A 186 7.18 10.19 29.31
C VAL A 186 8.13 9.04 28.95
N SER A 187 8.11 7.96 29.72
CA SER A 187 8.98 6.80 29.46
C SER A 187 8.64 6.13 28.10
N ALA A 188 9.63 5.54 27.44
CA ALA A 188 9.42 4.84 26.17
C ALA A 188 8.41 3.69 26.28
N ALA A 189 8.42 2.97 27.42
CA ALA A 189 7.43 1.94 27.73
C ALA A 189 5.99 2.48 27.81
N GLN A 190 5.85 3.77 28.08
CA GLN A 190 4.58 4.48 28.12
C GLN A 190 4.35 5.33 26.85
N GLY A 191 5.00 4.98 25.74
CA GLY A 191 4.81 5.65 24.46
C GLY A 191 5.79 6.80 24.17
N GLY A 192 6.57 7.25 25.16
CA GLY A 192 7.58 8.29 24.97
C GLY A 192 7.01 9.70 24.76
N GLY A 193 7.89 10.64 24.42
CA GLY A 193 7.55 12.06 24.22
C GLY A 193 7.51 12.87 25.50
N LYS A 194 6.75 13.97 25.50
CA LYS A 194 6.57 14.83 26.67
C LYS A 194 5.11 15.19 26.90
N ALA A 195 4.68 15.18 28.16
CA ALA A 195 3.32 15.60 28.55
C ALA A 195 3.36 16.99 29.20
N PRO A 196 2.34 17.85 29.00
CA PRO A 196 2.23 19.13 29.71
C PRO A 196 2.11 18.91 31.22
N VAL A 197 2.78 19.75 32.01
CA VAL A 197 2.71 19.76 33.49
C VAL A 197 2.66 21.18 34.01
N THR A 198 2.28 21.34 35.27
CA THR A 198 2.48 22.60 35.99
C THR A 198 3.97 22.94 36.08
N SER A 199 4.29 24.23 36.23
CA SER A 199 5.67 24.74 36.15
C SER A 199 6.61 24.16 37.21
N ASP A 200 6.08 23.83 38.38
CA ASP A 200 6.81 23.21 39.51
C ASP A 200 7.19 21.74 39.26
N ALA A 201 6.57 21.09 38.27
CA ALA A 201 6.87 19.72 37.87
C ALA A 201 7.65 19.63 36.54
N ALA A 202 8.06 20.77 35.97
CA ALA A 202 8.77 20.81 34.69
C ALA A 202 10.10 20.03 34.76
N GLY A 203 10.40 19.28 33.70
CA GLY A 203 11.66 18.52 33.57
C GLY A 203 11.74 17.24 34.41
N SER A 204 10.70 16.92 35.18
CA SER A 204 10.60 15.65 35.91
C SER A 204 10.34 14.46 34.98
N ASP A 205 10.42 13.25 35.53
CA ASP A 205 9.96 12.02 34.86
C ASP A 205 8.45 11.84 35.10
N CYS A 206 7.67 11.70 34.03
CA CYS A 206 6.24 11.44 34.08
C CYS A 206 5.90 9.96 34.44
N SER A 207 6.86 9.12 34.83
CA SER A 207 6.67 7.67 35.02
C SER A 207 5.65 7.28 36.10
N THR A 208 5.24 8.22 36.98
CA THR A 208 4.09 8.00 37.87
C THR A 208 2.80 7.84 37.06
N THR A 209 1.89 6.98 37.55
CA THR A 209 0.58 6.73 36.94
C THR A 209 -0.10 8.03 36.52
N GLU A 210 -0.68 8.08 35.31
CA GLU A 210 -1.36 9.26 34.73
C GLU A 210 -2.24 10.04 35.73
N THR A 211 -2.90 9.33 36.66
CA THR A 211 -3.81 9.88 37.68
C THR A 211 -3.14 10.69 38.80
N SER A 212 -1.82 10.59 38.98
CA SER A 212 -1.06 11.33 40.01
C SER A 212 -0.20 12.46 39.44
N ARG A 213 -0.29 12.73 38.14
CA ARG A 213 0.54 13.77 37.49
C ARG A 213 -0.03 15.17 37.76
N PRO A 214 0.82 16.17 38.02
CA PRO A 214 0.39 17.55 38.20
C PRO A 214 0.12 18.20 36.84
N TYR A 215 -0.94 17.76 36.17
CA TYR A 215 -1.36 18.32 34.90
C TYR A 215 -1.88 19.76 35.07
N PRO A 216 -1.65 20.67 34.11
CA PRO A 216 -2.28 21.98 34.12
C PRO A 216 -3.81 21.83 34.13
N SER A 217 -4.52 22.72 34.82
CA SER A 217 -5.99 22.65 34.95
C SER A 217 -6.76 22.75 33.62
N TRP A 218 -6.10 23.15 32.53
CA TRP A 218 -6.63 23.19 31.18
C TRP A 218 -6.38 21.91 30.36
N TYR A 219 -5.48 21.04 30.80
CA TYR A 219 -5.20 19.75 30.17
C TYR A 219 -6.04 18.65 30.83
N LYS A 220 -6.91 18.00 30.05
CA LYS A 220 -7.97 17.11 30.54
C LYS A 220 -7.76 15.71 30.00
N VAL A 221 -7.28 14.81 30.87
CA VAL A 221 -7.10 13.39 30.55
C VAL A 221 -8.39 12.64 30.82
N THR A 222 -8.91 11.92 29.82
CA THR A 222 -10.20 11.21 29.91
C THR A 222 -10.07 9.70 30.12
N GLY A 223 -9.00 9.07 29.63
CA GLY A 223 -8.86 7.62 29.56
C GLY A 223 -9.74 6.94 28.50
N PHE A 224 -10.39 7.70 27.63
CA PHE A 224 -11.35 7.17 26.66
C PHE A 224 -10.71 6.61 25.38
N GLY A 225 -11.47 5.77 24.67
CA GLY A 225 -11.25 5.44 23.26
C GLY A 225 -11.31 6.69 22.36
N GLN A 226 -10.90 6.56 21.10
CA GLN A 226 -10.73 7.72 20.22
C GLN A 226 -12.06 8.41 19.92
N ALA A 227 -13.08 7.66 19.52
CA ALA A 227 -14.40 8.21 19.24
C ALA A 227 -15.04 8.85 20.48
N ALA A 228 -14.96 8.17 21.63
CA ALA A 228 -15.49 8.68 22.89
C ALA A 228 -14.76 9.95 23.34
N ASN A 229 -13.44 10.05 23.13
CA ASN A 229 -12.67 11.25 23.44
C ASN A 229 -13.04 12.44 22.53
N VAL A 230 -13.20 12.21 21.23
CA VAL A 230 -13.68 13.23 20.29
C VAL A 230 -15.08 13.71 20.68
N THR A 231 -15.99 12.78 21.00
CA THR A 231 -17.35 13.11 21.45
C THR A 231 -17.35 13.90 22.76
N ALA A 232 -16.49 13.54 23.71
CA ALA A 232 -16.35 14.27 24.98
C ALA A 232 -15.86 15.70 24.76
N GLY A 233 -14.92 15.91 23.83
CA GLY A 233 -14.48 17.25 23.45
C GLY A 233 -15.52 18.02 22.63
N ASP A 234 -16.32 17.36 21.80
CA ASP A 234 -17.41 18.00 21.03
C ASP A 234 -18.56 18.49 21.92
N GLN A 235 -18.89 17.71 22.95
CA GLN A 235 -19.85 18.10 23.98
C GLN A 235 -19.26 19.14 24.93
N CYS A 236 -17.96 19.04 25.23
CA CYS A 236 -17.23 19.93 26.12
C CYS A 236 -17.96 20.17 27.47
N GLY A 237 -18.53 19.10 28.04
CA GLY A 237 -19.35 19.13 29.24
C GLY A 237 -18.60 18.72 30.52
N ASP A 238 -19.33 18.16 31.48
CA ASP A 238 -18.83 17.86 32.84
C ASP A 238 -17.62 16.91 32.85
N ASN A 239 -17.61 15.91 31.95
CA ASN A 239 -16.51 14.93 31.84
C ASN A 239 -15.14 15.57 31.55
N VAL A 240 -15.12 16.79 31.02
CA VAL A 240 -13.89 17.55 30.73
C VAL A 240 -13.85 18.90 31.47
N GLY A 241 -14.89 19.24 32.23
CA GLY A 241 -15.02 20.52 32.93
C GLY A 241 -14.97 21.72 31.96
N GLY A 242 -15.61 21.58 30.80
CA GLY A 242 -15.71 22.61 29.76
C GLY A 242 -16.98 23.47 29.92
N ASN A 243 -17.19 24.39 28.97
CA ASN A 243 -18.39 25.24 28.92
C ASN A 243 -19.20 25.05 27.63
N GLY A 244 -19.06 23.91 26.97
CA GLY A 244 -19.72 23.60 25.69
C GLY A 244 -19.04 24.19 24.46
N SER A 245 -18.11 25.15 24.59
CA SER A 245 -17.54 25.85 23.43
C SER A 245 -16.05 26.18 23.53
N ASN A 246 -15.30 25.54 24.42
CA ASN A 246 -13.88 25.85 24.66
C ASN A 246 -12.93 24.66 24.65
N CYS A 247 -13.36 23.48 24.18
CA CYS A 247 -12.54 22.28 24.14
C CYS A 247 -11.88 22.08 22.78
N TYR A 248 -10.62 21.65 22.82
CA TYR A 248 -9.82 21.23 21.68
C TYR A 248 -9.42 19.77 21.85
N VAL A 249 -9.36 19.03 20.74
CA VAL A 249 -9.08 17.59 20.75
C VAL A 249 -8.11 17.25 19.64
N PHE A 250 -7.09 16.46 19.96
CA PHE A 250 -6.21 15.87 18.95
C PHE A 250 -6.71 14.46 18.58
N THR A 251 -6.85 14.19 17.28
CA THR A 251 -7.44 12.94 16.78
C THR A 251 -6.90 12.58 15.40
N ASP A 252 -7.07 11.33 14.99
CA ASP A 252 -6.99 10.98 13.57
C ASP A 252 -8.24 11.49 12.81
N ARG A 253 -8.07 11.82 11.53
CA ARG A 253 -9.14 12.33 10.68
C ARG A 253 -10.19 11.28 10.33
N GLY A 254 -9.83 9.99 10.29
CA GLY A 254 -10.75 8.90 9.98
C GLY A 254 -11.89 8.80 11.00
N THR A 255 -11.55 8.77 12.29
CA THR A 255 -12.52 8.78 13.40
C THR A 255 -13.40 10.02 13.35
N TYR A 256 -12.81 11.21 13.16
CA TYR A 256 -13.59 12.45 13.10
C TYR A 256 -14.56 12.45 11.91
N ALA A 257 -14.11 12.07 10.71
CA ALA A 257 -14.95 11.99 9.53
C ALA A 257 -16.12 11.00 9.71
N TYR A 258 -15.86 9.86 10.34
CA TYR A 258 -16.91 8.90 10.66
C TYR A 258 -17.93 9.48 11.63
N LEU A 259 -17.48 10.06 12.76
CA LEU A 259 -18.38 10.69 13.73
C LEU A 259 -19.20 11.82 13.11
N GLN A 260 -18.62 12.61 12.19
CA GLN A 260 -19.38 13.61 11.44
C GLN A 260 -20.45 12.97 10.56
N SER A 261 -20.13 11.88 9.86
CA SER A 261 -21.09 11.14 9.03
C SER A 261 -22.26 10.58 9.85
N GLN A 262 -22.02 10.23 11.12
CA GLN A 262 -23.02 9.76 12.07
C GLN A 262 -23.74 10.90 12.81
N GLY A 263 -23.34 12.15 12.59
CA GLY A 263 -23.87 13.30 13.31
C GLY A 263 -23.50 13.31 14.81
N GLN A 264 -22.38 12.71 15.19
CA GLN A 264 -21.89 12.62 16.56
C GLN A 264 -20.80 13.65 16.91
N ALA A 265 -20.26 14.37 15.91
CA ALA A 265 -19.35 15.50 16.10
C ALA A 265 -19.86 16.72 15.29
N LYS A 266 -20.52 17.68 15.95
CA LYS A 266 -21.22 18.81 15.27
C LYS A 266 -20.65 20.19 15.62
N ASN A 267 -19.95 20.29 16.74
CA ASN A 267 -19.53 21.55 17.35
C ASN A 267 -18.05 21.84 17.06
N LEU A 268 -17.26 20.81 16.78
CA LEU A 268 -15.86 20.93 16.43
C LEU A 268 -15.64 21.10 14.93
N GLN A 269 -14.57 21.83 14.59
CA GLN A 269 -13.98 21.94 13.26
C GLN A 269 -12.48 21.65 13.33
N ILE A 270 -11.87 21.32 12.20
CA ILE A 270 -10.41 21.21 12.11
C ILE A 270 -9.81 22.62 12.22
N VAL A 271 -9.00 22.86 13.25
CA VAL A 271 -8.28 24.12 13.48
C VAL A 271 -6.79 24.03 13.16
N ALA A 272 -6.22 22.83 13.14
CA ALA A 272 -4.89 22.59 12.56
C ALA A 272 -4.84 21.24 11.85
N ARG A 273 -4.19 21.21 10.69
CA ARG A 273 -3.98 20.02 9.85
C ARG A 273 -2.81 20.28 8.92
N ASP A 274 -2.24 19.18 8.41
CA ASP A 274 -0.98 19.23 7.67
C ASP A 274 0.12 19.90 8.52
N ASN A 275 1.37 19.82 8.10
CA ASN A 275 2.45 20.57 8.75
C ASN A 275 3.35 21.13 7.67
N ALA A 276 3.71 22.41 7.79
CA ALA A 276 4.64 23.02 6.86
C ALA A 276 6.02 22.36 7.04
N ALA A 277 6.77 22.17 5.96
CA ALA A 277 8.13 21.64 6.05
C ALA A 277 9.06 22.53 6.91
N SER A 278 8.75 23.83 7.02
CA SER A 278 9.44 24.79 7.87
C SER A 278 8.97 24.81 9.33
N ALA A 279 7.83 24.19 9.65
CA ALA A 279 7.32 24.13 11.02
C ALA A 279 8.07 23.04 11.83
N PRO A 280 8.12 23.16 13.17
CA PRO A 280 8.69 22.12 14.02
C PRO A 280 8.10 20.74 13.70
N GLY A 281 8.95 19.72 13.68
CA GLY A 281 8.55 18.34 13.34
C GLY A 281 8.46 18.03 11.85
N GLY A 282 8.54 19.03 10.95
CA GLY A 282 8.59 18.82 9.50
C GLY A 282 7.26 18.37 8.87
N ALA A 283 7.24 18.20 7.56
CA ALA A 283 6.01 18.04 6.78
C ALA A 283 5.18 16.81 7.17
N ASP A 284 5.84 15.78 7.71
CA ASP A 284 5.24 14.48 7.98
C ASP A 284 4.86 14.31 9.46
N LEU A 285 4.96 15.36 10.27
CA LEU A 285 4.63 15.33 11.70
C LEU A 285 3.22 14.80 11.98
N LEU A 286 2.25 15.06 11.10
CA LEU A 286 0.86 14.63 11.28
C LEU A 286 0.50 13.39 10.45
N VAL A 287 1.47 12.72 9.83
CA VAL A 287 1.23 11.45 9.13
C VAL A 287 0.99 10.34 10.14
N ASN A 288 -0.05 9.54 9.91
CA ASN A 288 -0.43 8.41 10.76
C ASN A 288 -0.42 7.10 9.96
N SER A 289 0.64 6.31 10.08
CA SER A 289 0.88 5.11 9.26
C SER A 289 0.51 3.83 10.00
N PHE A 290 -0.30 2.97 9.38
CA PHE A 290 -0.78 1.72 9.99
C PHE A 290 -0.10 0.49 9.41
N HIS A 291 0.31 -0.42 10.29
CA HIS A 291 0.97 -1.66 9.93
C HIS A 291 0.27 -2.89 10.52
N GLY A 292 0.31 -3.98 9.76
CA GLY A 292 -0.18 -5.29 10.15
C GLY A 292 0.97 -6.25 10.44
N TYR A 293 0.84 -7.03 11.51
CA TYR A 293 1.82 -8.02 11.93
C TYR A 293 1.17 -9.39 12.12
N ALA A 294 1.76 -10.43 11.54
CA ALA A 294 1.45 -11.80 11.91
C ALA A 294 2.19 -12.11 13.21
N ILE A 295 1.47 -12.59 14.22
CA ILE A 295 2.06 -12.93 15.51
C ILE A 295 2.88 -14.22 15.33
N ASN A 296 4.09 -14.24 15.87
CA ASN A 296 5.01 -15.38 15.79
C ASN A 296 4.58 -16.49 16.75
N PRO A 297 4.06 -17.64 16.27
CA PRO A 297 3.64 -18.72 17.15
C PRO A 297 4.81 -19.35 17.93
N ALA A 298 6.05 -19.26 17.42
CA ALA A 298 7.23 -19.82 18.07
C ALA A 298 7.59 -19.15 19.41
N LYS A 299 6.95 -18.02 19.75
CA LYS A 299 7.12 -17.35 21.04
C LYS A 299 6.31 -17.95 22.18
N PHE A 300 5.42 -18.89 21.91
CA PHE A 300 4.42 -19.34 22.88
C PHE A 300 4.50 -20.84 23.23
N ASP A 301 5.62 -21.51 22.96
CA ASP A 301 5.92 -22.91 23.34
C ASP A 301 4.74 -23.90 23.12
N GLY A 302 3.93 -23.69 22.09
CA GLY A 302 2.75 -24.51 21.77
C GLY A 302 1.49 -24.24 22.63
N GLY A 303 1.54 -23.31 23.57
CA GLY A 303 0.42 -22.89 24.43
C GLY A 303 -0.41 -21.70 23.94
N GLY A 304 -0.02 -21.07 22.82
CA GLY A 304 -0.74 -19.94 22.21
C GLY A 304 -1.85 -20.39 21.25
N GLN A 305 -2.91 -19.58 21.11
CA GLN A 305 -3.99 -19.74 20.12
C GLN A 305 -3.66 -19.07 18.77
N VAL A 306 -2.38 -18.96 18.44
CA VAL A 306 -1.87 -18.22 17.27
C VAL A 306 -2.00 -19.06 16.01
N SER A 307 -2.88 -18.67 15.08
CA SER A 307 -2.97 -19.28 13.75
C SER A 307 -2.15 -18.47 12.74
N ALA A 308 -0.93 -18.93 12.46
CA ALA A 308 -0.07 -18.31 11.44
C ALA A 308 -0.68 -18.36 10.03
N ALA A 309 -1.43 -19.42 9.72
CA ALA A 309 -2.11 -19.58 8.44
C ALA A 309 -3.22 -18.53 8.25
N ASN A 310 -4.09 -18.35 9.26
CA ASN A 310 -5.16 -17.35 9.17
C ASN A 310 -4.60 -15.93 9.25
N ALA A 311 -3.56 -15.68 10.06
CA ALA A 311 -2.85 -14.40 10.07
C ALA A 311 -2.32 -14.01 8.69
N LYS A 312 -1.69 -14.96 7.98
CA LYS A 312 -1.22 -14.72 6.61
C LYS A 312 -2.37 -14.41 5.65
N LYS A 313 -3.46 -15.19 5.68
CA LYS A 313 -4.64 -14.95 4.83
C LYS A 313 -5.23 -13.55 5.08
N PHE A 314 -5.36 -13.16 6.35
CA PHE A 314 -5.88 -11.85 6.74
C PHE A 314 -4.99 -10.71 6.23
N LEU A 315 -3.68 -10.81 6.42
CA LEU A 315 -2.76 -9.77 5.95
C LEU A 315 -2.63 -9.73 4.42
N ASP A 316 -2.64 -10.88 3.74
CA ASP A 316 -2.66 -10.95 2.27
C ASP A 316 -3.96 -10.31 1.71
N PHE A 317 -5.10 -10.58 2.35
CA PHE A 317 -6.37 -9.95 2.00
C PHE A 317 -6.32 -8.44 2.19
N LEU A 318 -5.91 -7.98 3.38
CA LEU A 318 -5.93 -6.56 3.74
C LEU A 318 -4.98 -5.72 2.88
N THR A 319 -3.90 -6.33 2.39
CA THR A 319 -2.92 -5.70 1.50
C THR A 319 -3.20 -5.96 0.02
N SER A 320 -4.29 -6.65 -0.32
CA SER A 320 -4.66 -6.93 -1.70
C SER A 320 -5.07 -5.67 -2.47
N PRO A 321 -4.82 -5.56 -3.78
CA PRO A 321 -5.22 -4.40 -4.56
C PRO A 321 -6.74 -4.10 -4.52
N GLU A 322 -7.55 -5.15 -4.45
CA GLU A 322 -9.01 -5.03 -4.40
C GLU A 322 -9.48 -4.41 -3.08
N GLU A 323 -8.94 -4.89 -1.96
CA GLU A 323 -9.29 -4.38 -0.64
C GLU A 323 -8.74 -2.98 -0.40
N GLN A 324 -7.49 -2.74 -0.79
CA GLN A 324 -6.86 -1.42 -0.75
C GLN A 324 -7.68 -0.37 -1.51
N LYS A 325 -8.27 -0.74 -2.66
CA LYS A 325 -9.17 0.16 -3.40
C LYS A 325 -10.43 0.52 -2.60
N LYS A 326 -11.02 -0.42 -1.86
CA LYS A 326 -12.21 -0.17 -1.04
C LYS A 326 -11.87 0.69 0.18
N ILE A 327 -10.77 0.39 0.87
CA ILE A 327 -10.25 1.21 1.97
C ILE A 327 -10.04 2.66 1.52
N GLY A 328 -9.41 2.86 0.35
CA GLY A 328 -9.16 4.21 -0.19
C GLY A 328 -10.40 4.97 -0.69
N ALA A 329 -11.55 4.30 -0.79
CA ALA A 329 -12.84 4.90 -1.12
C ALA A 329 -13.73 5.13 0.12
N TYR A 330 -13.29 4.67 1.30
CA TYR A 330 -14.03 4.80 2.53
C TYR A 330 -13.92 6.23 3.10
N LEU A 331 -15.07 6.81 3.44
CA LEU A 331 -15.20 8.17 3.99
C LEU A 331 -14.55 9.27 3.14
N GLY A 332 -14.53 9.10 1.80
CA GLY A 332 -14.03 10.11 0.87
C GLY A 332 -13.18 9.50 -0.23
N THR A 333 -12.48 10.34 -1.00
CA THR A 333 -11.60 9.89 -2.08
C THR A 333 -10.31 10.70 -2.09
N GLY A 334 -9.18 10.08 -2.36
CA GLY A 334 -7.89 10.76 -2.37
C GLY A 334 -7.55 11.35 -1.00
N ARG A 335 -7.09 12.61 -0.95
CA ARG A 335 -6.70 13.26 0.31
C ARG A 335 -7.86 13.56 1.27
N SER A 336 -9.12 13.45 0.82
CA SER A 336 -10.27 13.57 1.71
C SER A 336 -10.73 12.23 2.29
N ALA A 337 -10.25 11.09 1.78
CA ALA A 337 -10.54 9.78 2.36
C ALA A 337 -10.03 9.70 3.81
N GLY A 338 -10.72 8.94 4.65
CA GLY A 338 -10.28 8.73 6.04
C GLY A 338 -8.97 7.95 6.12
N PHE A 339 -8.73 7.09 5.12
CA PHE A 339 -7.54 6.25 5.00
C PHE A 339 -7.07 6.24 3.54
N ILE A 340 -5.75 6.28 3.35
CA ILE A 340 -5.09 6.32 2.04
C ILE A 340 -4.27 5.03 1.90
N PRO A 341 -4.51 4.23 0.84
CA PRO A 341 -3.79 2.98 0.61
C PRO A 341 -2.29 3.15 0.56
N SER A 342 -1.56 2.28 1.25
CA SER A 342 -0.08 2.27 1.24
C SER A 342 0.54 0.89 1.19
N ALA A 343 -0.26 -0.17 1.02
CA ALA A 343 0.26 -1.51 1.03
C ALA A 343 1.26 -1.82 -0.10
N ALA A 344 1.24 -1.09 -1.20
CA ALA A 344 2.15 -1.26 -2.33
C ALA A 344 2.72 0.09 -2.79
N PRO A 345 3.90 0.11 -3.45
CA PRO A 345 4.47 1.33 -4.03
C PRO A 345 3.53 2.03 -5.01
N LEU A 346 3.61 3.35 -5.06
CA LEU A 346 3.00 4.16 -6.11
C LEU A 346 3.81 4.07 -7.40
N ASN A 347 3.12 3.86 -8.52
CA ASN A 347 3.71 4.00 -9.85
C ASN A 347 3.53 5.43 -10.37
N THR A 348 4.62 6.03 -10.87
CA THR A 348 4.65 7.37 -11.48
C THR A 348 5.24 7.33 -12.89
N SER A 349 4.94 6.28 -13.66
CA SER A 349 5.34 6.19 -15.07
C SER A 349 4.85 7.38 -15.89
N ASP A 350 5.69 7.83 -16.81
CA ASP A 350 5.29 8.77 -17.85
C ASP A 350 4.30 8.09 -18.80
N ALA A 351 3.37 8.87 -19.37
CA ALA A 351 2.46 8.38 -20.39
C ALA A 351 3.22 7.90 -21.63
N LEU A 352 2.83 6.74 -22.17
CA LEU A 352 3.42 6.21 -23.40
C LEU A 352 2.83 6.88 -24.64
N PRO A 353 3.61 7.01 -25.74
CA PRO A 353 3.05 7.40 -27.02
C PRO A 353 2.01 6.38 -27.48
N THR A 354 0.87 6.85 -27.98
CA THR A 354 -0.21 5.97 -28.46
C THR A 354 0.15 5.23 -29.75
N LYS A 355 1.09 5.77 -30.54
CA LYS A 355 1.55 5.17 -31.80
C LYS A 355 3.00 5.52 -32.12
N VAL A 356 3.74 4.54 -32.64
CA VAL A 356 5.11 4.73 -33.15
C VAL A 356 5.31 4.09 -34.51
N THR A 357 6.36 4.47 -35.24
CA THR A 357 6.77 3.81 -36.47
C THR A 357 7.43 2.46 -36.15
N ALA A 358 7.20 1.45 -37.00
CA ALA A 358 7.84 0.15 -36.82
C ALA A 358 9.38 0.27 -36.73
N GLY A 359 9.96 -0.37 -35.71
CA GLY A 359 11.40 -0.33 -35.45
C GLY A 359 11.88 0.85 -34.62
N SER A 360 11.03 1.86 -34.35
CA SER A 360 11.34 2.94 -33.43
C SER A 360 11.52 2.41 -32.01
N THR A 361 12.52 2.94 -31.31
CA THR A 361 12.71 2.73 -29.87
C THR A 361 11.80 3.68 -29.11
N VAL A 362 11.08 3.16 -28.12
CA VAL A 362 10.34 3.93 -27.11
C VAL A 362 11.11 3.85 -25.80
N THR A 363 11.40 5.02 -25.24
CA THR A 363 11.94 5.14 -23.89
C THR A 363 10.78 5.23 -22.91
N ILE A 364 10.71 4.29 -21.98
CA ILE A 364 9.75 4.29 -20.88
C ILE A 364 10.47 4.86 -19.67
N ARG A 365 9.98 5.97 -19.12
CA ARG A 365 10.50 6.59 -17.90
C ARG A 365 9.43 6.53 -16.82
N GLY A 366 9.86 6.42 -15.58
CA GLY A 366 8.94 6.44 -14.45
C GLY A 366 9.65 6.49 -13.13
N GLY A 367 8.86 6.40 -12.07
CA GLY A 367 9.38 6.21 -10.72
C GLY A 367 8.45 5.35 -9.88
N ILE A 368 9.04 4.83 -8.81
CA ILE A 368 8.33 4.20 -7.70
C ILE A 368 8.53 5.05 -6.45
N ALA A 369 7.49 5.15 -5.64
CA ALA A 369 7.55 5.84 -4.35
C ALA A 369 6.75 5.04 -3.32
N ASN A 370 7.16 5.11 -2.04
CA ASN A 370 6.29 4.67 -0.96
C ASN A 370 5.10 5.66 -0.90
N ALA A 371 3.89 5.14 -0.69
CA ALA A 371 2.66 5.92 -0.73
C ALA A 371 2.49 6.81 0.50
N THR A 372 3.12 6.42 1.61
CA THR A 372 3.15 7.15 2.86
C THR A 372 4.08 8.35 2.74
N PRO A 373 3.67 9.58 3.08
CA PRO A 373 4.57 10.73 3.08
C PRO A 373 5.70 10.61 4.11
N GLY A 374 6.86 11.21 3.82
CA GLY A 374 8.02 11.25 4.73
C GLY A 374 8.92 10.01 4.73
N THR A 375 8.50 8.94 4.07
CA THR A 375 9.27 7.71 3.93
C THR A 375 10.47 7.88 3.00
N PRO A 376 11.60 7.19 3.23
CA PRO A 376 12.76 7.24 2.35
C PRO A 376 12.45 6.81 0.91
N THR A 377 13.23 7.32 -0.03
CA THR A 377 13.08 6.93 -1.44
C THR A 377 13.31 5.42 -1.62
N LEU A 378 12.50 4.82 -2.50
CA LEU A 378 12.63 3.44 -2.92
C LEU A 378 13.79 3.29 -3.92
N SER A 379 15.01 3.53 -3.44
CA SER A 379 16.28 3.36 -4.16
C SER A 379 16.79 1.93 -4.09
N GLY A 380 17.40 1.44 -5.17
CA GLY A 380 17.98 0.10 -5.23
C GLY A 380 16.95 -1.02 -5.43
N VAL A 381 15.71 -0.69 -5.75
CA VAL A 381 14.61 -1.64 -5.90
C VAL A 381 14.53 -2.10 -7.35
N PRO A 382 14.47 -3.41 -7.63
CA PRO A 382 14.27 -3.91 -8.99
C PRO A 382 12.84 -3.60 -9.46
N VAL A 383 12.75 -3.02 -10.65
CA VAL A 383 11.53 -2.75 -11.40
C VAL A 383 11.61 -3.57 -12.67
N ASP A 384 10.63 -4.44 -12.88
CA ASP A 384 10.55 -5.31 -14.04
C ASP A 384 9.54 -4.76 -15.04
N LEU A 385 9.94 -4.66 -16.31
CA LEU A 385 9.05 -4.31 -17.40
C LEU A 385 8.44 -5.58 -17.99
N TYR A 386 7.12 -5.61 -18.09
CA TYR A 386 6.36 -6.65 -18.75
C TYR A 386 5.70 -6.10 -20.01
N ALA A 387 5.56 -6.97 -21.01
CA ALA A 387 4.87 -6.68 -22.26
C ALA A 387 3.85 -7.77 -22.57
N ALA A 388 2.67 -7.38 -23.03
CA ALA A 388 1.63 -8.27 -23.51
C ALA A 388 1.11 -7.78 -24.87
N THR A 389 0.99 -8.69 -25.84
CA THR A 389 0.19 -8.42 -27.06
C THR A 389 -1.30 -8.62 -26.74
N SER A 390 -2.19 -8.08 -27.57
CA SER A 390 -3.64 -8.24 -27.36
C SER A 390 -4.05 -9.71 -27.20
N GLY A 391 -4.56 -10.07 -26.02
CA GLY A 391 -4.97 -11.43 -25.64
C GLY A 391 -3.84 -12.37 -25.18
N GLY A 392 -2.59 -11.92 -25.15
CA GLY A 392 -1.44 -12.68 -24.68
C GLY A 392 -1.18 -12.51 -23.19
N GLN A 393 -0.51 -13.50 -22.58
CA GLN A 393 -0.01 -13.39 -21.21
C GLN A 393 1.19 -12.42 -21.14
N PRO A 394 1.27 -11.54 -20.13
CA PRO A 394 2.41 -10.66 -19.96
C PRO A 394 3.71 -11.44 -19.75
N THR A 395 4.75 -11.09 -20.51
CA THR A 395 6.11 -11.64 -20.35
C THR A 395 7.07 -10.56 -19.90
N LYS A 396 7.99 -10.89 -18.98
CA LYS A 396 9.07 -9.98 -18.57
C LYS A 396 9.99 -9.74 -19.77
N VAL A 397 10.20 -8.47 -20.13
CA VAL A 397 11.03 -8.06 -21.27
C VAL A 397 12.28 -7.31 -20.87
N ASP A 398 12.30 -6.69 -19.68
CA ASP A 398 13.46 -5.97 -19.18
C ASP A 398 13.41 -5.83 -17.64
N SER A 399 14.51 -5.41 -17.02
CA SER A 399 14.62 -5.14 -15.59
C SER A 399 15.56 -3.97 -15.33
N PHE A 400 15.19 -3.10 -14.38
CA PHE A 400 15.97 -1.92 -14.01
C PHE A 400 15.97 -1.74 -12.51
N THR A 401 17.11 -1.40 -11.93
CA THR A 401 17.20 -1.07 -10.49
C THR A 401 17.00 0.43 -10.28
N SER A 402 15.98 0.81 -9.51
CA SER A 402 15.66 2.22 -9.26
C SER A 402 16.86 3.00 -8.70
N ASN A 403 17.01 4.25 -9.14
CA ASN A 403 18.11 5.11 -8.70
C ASN A 403 17.84 5.75 -7.31
N SER A 404 18.72 6.64 -6.88
CA SER A 404 18.64 7.33 -5.57
C SER A 404 17.34 8.09 -5.30
N VAL A 405 16.60 8.46 -6.36
CA VAL A 405 15.31 9.16 -6.29
C VAL A 405 14.14 8.27 -6.72
N GLY A 406 14.33 6.95 -6.75
CA GLY A 406 13.28 5.97 -7.08
C GLY A 406 12.91 5.91 -8.56
N ARG A 407 13.71 6.49 -9.46
CA ARG A 407 13.41 6.53 -10.91
C ARG A 407 13.98 5.34 -11.65
N TYR A 408 13.29 4.94 -12.72
CA TYR A 408 13.71 3.89 -13.64
C TYR A 408 13.56 4.33 -15.11
N ILE A 409 14.30 3.66 -15.99
CA ILE A 409 14.23 3.88 -17.44
C ILE A 409 14.38 2.56 -18.19
N PHE A 410 13.51 2.32 -19.16
CA PHE A 410 13.61 1.19 -20.10
C PHE A 410 13.67 1.71 -21.54
N SER A 411 14.26 0.92 -22.43
CA SER A 411 14.25 1.18 -23.87
C SER A 411 13.75 -0.05 -24.61
N VAL A 412 12.56 0.05 -25.19
CA VAL A 412 11.92 -1.06 -25.90
C VAL A 412 11.63 -0.70 -27.34
N LYS A 413 11.54 -1.70 -28.22
CA LYS A 413 10.99 -1.54 -29.56
C LYS A 413 9.59 -2.15 -29.56
N PRO A 414 8.52 -1.33 -29.49
CA PRO A 414 7.17 -1.86 -29.44
C PRO A 414 6.88 -2.76 -30.62
N THR A 415 6.19 -3.85 -30.33
CA THR A 415 5.65 -4.74 -31.34
C THR A 415 4.16 -4.47 -31.50
N GLN A 416 3.47 -5.37 -32.18
CA GLN A 416 2.03 -5.31 -32.41
C GLN A 416 1.22 -4.86 -31.18
N GLY A 417 0.64 -3.66 -31.22
CA GLY A 417 -0.29 -3.12 -30.20
C GLY A 417 0.03 -3.53 -28.76
N THR A 418 1.29 -3.38 -28.33
CA THR A 418 1.79 -3.97 -27.08
C THR A 418 1.35 -3.13 -25.87
N THR A 419 0.76 -3.79 -24.87
CA THR A 419 0.51 -3.22 -23.55
C THR A 419 1.72 -3.46 -22.67
N TYR A 420 2.18 -2.41 -21.99
CA TYR A 420 3.29 -2.46 -21.04
C TYR A 420 2.78 -2.31 -19.60
N SER A 421 3.35 -3.09 -18.70
CA SER A 421 3.18 -2.93 -17.24
C SER A 421 4.53 -2.97 -16.54
N VAL A 422 4.63 -2.29 -15.40
CA VAL A 422 5.77 -2.41 -14.48
C VAL A 422 5.38 -3.24 -13.26
N ARG A 423 6.33 -4.00 -12.74
CA ARG A 423 6.19 -4.75 -11.50
C ARG A 423 7.36 -4.52 -10.56
N THR A 424 7.09 -4.50 -9.26
CA THR A 424 8.12 -4.60 -8.22
C THR A 424 7.93 -5.89 -7.43
N PRO A 425 9.00 -6.47 -6.85
CA PRO A 425 8.82 -7.50 -5.84
C PRO A 425 8.24 -6.90 -4.56
N GLN A 426 8.05 -7.74 -3.55
CA GLN A 426 7.88 -7.27 -2.18
C GLN A 426 9.15 -6.50 -1.77
N ILE A 427 8.97 -5.36 -1.11
CA ILE A 427 10.05 -4.47 -0.70
C ILE A 427 10.06 -4.42 0.81
N THR A 428 11.25 -4.62 1.39
CA THR A 428 11.49 -4.36 2.81
C THR A 428 12.38 -3.13 2.92
N LYS A 429 11.96 -2.14 3.71
CA LYS A 429 12.67 -0.86 3.79
C LYS A 429 12.77 -0.38 5.24
N ILE A 430 13.92 0.18 5.60
CA ILE A 430 14.06 0.97 6.82
C ILE A 430 13.45 2.33 6.55
N GLU A 431 12.41 2.65 7.31
CA GLU A 431 11.63 3.87 7.20
C GLU A 431 12.15 4.94 8.15
N ASN A 432 12.59 4.54 9.35
CA ASN A 432 13.21 5.43 10.31
C ASN A 432 14.41 4.77 10.99
N ALA A 433 15.60 5.11 10.49
CA ALA A 433 16.88 4.63 11.01
C ALA A 433 17.33 5.30 12.31
N ALA A 434 16.67 6.39 12.73
CA ALA A 434 16.98 7.13 13.96
C ALA A 434 16.34 6.49 15.20
N LEU A 435 15.33 5.63 15.02
CA LEU A 435 14.78 4.83 16.11
C LEU A 435 15.74 3.69 16.47
N ASN A 436 15.70 3.28 17.74
CA ASN A 436 16.42 2.12 18.24
C ASN A 436 15.45 1.23 19.05
N PRO A 437 15.04 0.05 18.53
CA PRO A 437 15.43 -0.58 17.27
C PRO A 437 15.04 0.25 16.02
N GLN A 438 15.65 0.00 14.85
CA GLN A 438 15.24 0.71 13.63
C GLN A 438 13.81 0.33 13.23
N PHE A 439 13.06 1.31 12.71
CA PHE A 439 11.72 1.07 12.21
C PHE A 439 11.73 0.90 10.69
N GLY A 440 10.98 -0.07 10.20
CA GLY A 440 10.85 -0.37 8.79
C GLY A 440 9.50 -0.99 8.50
N ASP A 441 9.19 -1.11 7.22
CA ASP A 441 7.95 -1.69 6.72
C ASP A 441 8.20 -2.72 5.60
N ILE A 442 7.13 -3.42 5.25
CA ILE A 442 7.02 -4.30 4.10
C ILE A 442 5.95 -3.72 3.18
N LEU A 443 6.35 -3.38 1.96
CA LEU A 443 5.43 -3.07 0.86
C LEU A 443 5.22 -4.31 0.01
N GLN A 444 3.96 -4.63 -0.29
CA GLN A 444 3.59 -5.72 -1.18
C GLN A 444 4.04 -5.46 -2.62
N PRO A 445 4.17 -6.53 -3.43
CA PRO A 445 4.42 -6.39 -4.86
C PRO A 445 3.41 -5.45 -5.52
N MET A 446 3.90 -4.52 -6.34
CA MET A 446 3.08 -3.65 -7.17
C MET A 446 3.05 -4.19 -8.59
N GLU A 447 1.88 -4.15 -9.24
CA GLU A 447 1.75 -4.24 -10.69
C GLU A 447 0.96 -3.02 -11.20
N ALA A 448 1.50 -2.32 -12.20
CA ALA A 448 0.83 -1.16 -12.79
C ALA A 448 0.92 -1.19 -14.31
N THR A 449 -0.23 -1.15 -14.99
CA THR A 449 -0.29 -0.95 -16.44
C THR A 449 0.10 0.49 -16.78
N ILE A 450 1.07 0.65 -17.66
CA ILE A 450 1.56 1.95 -18.12
C ILE A 450 0.71 2.46 -19.29
N GLY A 451 0.44 1.57 -20.26
CA GLY A 451 -0.32 1.91 -21.46
C GLY A 451 -0.07 0.96 -22.62
N THR A 452 -0.77 1.20 -23.72
CA THR A 452 -0.63 0.42 -24.96
C THR A 452 -0.03 1.27 -26.06
N VAL A 453 0.99 0.74 -26.73
CA VAL A 453 1.66 1.41 -27.85
C VAL A 453 1.27 0.72 -29.15
N GLY A 454 0.57 1.45 -30.02
CA GLY A 454 0.30 1.02 -31.38
C GLY A 454 1.54 1.14 -32.27
N VAL A 455 1.65 0.28 -33.29
CA VAL A 455 2.75 0.37 -34.26
C VAL A 455 2.18 0.64 -35.66
N GLY A 456 2.73 1.65 -36.33
CA GLY A 456 2.48 1.93 -37.73
C GLY A 456 3.15 0.87 -38.59
N GLY A 457 2.37 0.19 -39.44
CA GLY A 457 2.92 -0.79 -40.37
C GLY A 457 3.84 -0.14 -41.41
N ALA A 458 4.80 -0.89 -41.90
CA ALA A 458 5.60 -0.58 -43.07
C ALA A 458 5.62 -1.81 -43.98
N VAL A 459 5.52 -1.58 -45.29
CA VAL A 459 5.53 -2.64 -46.29
C VAL A 459 6.30 -2.18 -47.51
N THR A 460 7.17 -3.04 -48.04
CA THR A 460 7.99 -2.74 -49.22
C THR A 460 7.81 -3.81 -50.29
N ILE A 461 8.06 -3.45 -51.54
CA ILE A 461 8.24 -4.40 -52.64
C ILE A 461 9.73 -4.43 -52.95
N THR A 462 10.37 -5.57 -52.71
CA THR A 462 11.81 -5.78 -52.96
C THR A 462 12.07 -6.35 -54.34
N SER A 463 11.16 -7.17 -54.87
CA SER A 463 11.23 -7.65 -56.25
C SER A 463 9.85 -7.92 -56.85
N GLY A 464 9.77 -7.84 -58.18
CA GLY A 464 8.58 -8.17 -58.97
C GLY A 464 9.02 -8.84 -60.25
N ALA A 465 9.38 -10.13 -60.17
CA ALA A 465 9.92 -10.88 -61.30
C ALA A 465 8.80 -11.52 -62.12
N PRO A 466 8.67 -11.23 -63.43
CA PRO A 466 7.73 -11.92 -64.31
C PRO A 466 8.12 -13.39 -64.46
N GLY A 467 7.13 -14.27 -64.62
CA GLY A 467 7.34 -15.66 -64.98
C GLY A 467 7.96 -15.80 -66.38
N THR A 468 8.36 -17.02 -66.75
CA THR A 468 8.90 -17.34 -68.08
C THR A 468 7.86 -18.05 -68.95
N GLY A 469 8.10 -18.10 -70.27
CA GLY A 469 7.21 -18.79 -71.22
C GLY A 469 5.74 -18.32 -71.13
N ALA A 470 4.83 -19.27 -70.96
CA ALA A 470 3.38 -19.03 -70.84
C ALA A 470 3.00 -18.17 -69.61
N ASN A 471 3.86 -18.10 -68.58
CA ASN A 471 3.59 -17.43 -67.31
C ASN A 471 4.14 -16.00 -67.25
N ARG A 472 4.57 -15.40 -68.37
CA ARG A 472 5.11 -14.03 -68.39
C ARG A 472 4.12 -12.95 -67.93
N HIS A 473 2.83 -13.26 -67.89
CA HIS A 473 1.78 -12.38 -67.37
C HIS A 473 1.60 -12.50 -65.84
N ILE A 474 2.26 -13.45 -65.18
CA ILE A 474 2.25 -13.63 -63.72
C ILE A 474 3.54 -13.06 -63.14
N VAL A 475 3.43 -12.15 -62.18
CA VAL A 475 4.56 -11.56 -61.47
C VAL A 475 4.64 -12.16 -60.08
N THR A 476 5.79 -12.73 -59.74
CA THR A 476 6.12 -13.08 -58.36
C THR A 476 6.60 -11.83 -57.65
N ILE A 477 5.75 -11.27 -56.79
CA ILE A 477 6.06 -10.08 -56.02
C ILE A 477 6.57 -10.51 -54.65
N LYS A 478 7.75 -10.05 -54.28
CA LYS A 478 8.35 -10.26 -52.95
C LYS A 478 8.54 -8.93 -52.24
N GLY A 479 8.51 -8.98 -50.92
CA GLY A 479 8.65 -7.79 -50.11
C GLY A 479 8.91 -8.06 -48.65
N THR A 480 9.01 -6.99 -47.88
CA THR A 480 9.14 -7.04 -46.42
C THR A 480 7.97 -6.36 -45.73
N VAL A 481 7.75 -6.72 -44.47
CA VAL A 481 6.83 -6.06 -43.55
C VAL A 481 7.53 -5.72 -42.24
N ALA A 482 7.14 -4.62 -41.63
CA ALA A 482 7.49 -4.28 -40.26
C ALA A 482 6.26 -3.68 -39.55
N PRO A 483 6.01 -3.98 -38.25
CA PRO A 483 6.69 -5.01 -37.47
C PRO A 483 6.42 -6.40 -38.05
N ALA A 484 7.09 -7.43 -37.52
CA ALA A 484 6.85 -8.83 -37.91
C ALA A 484 5.34 -9.16 -37.84
N ALA A 485 4.90 -10.01 -38.76
CA ALA A 485 3.49 -10.35 -38.93
C ALA A 485 2.87 -10.93 -37.65
N GLY A 486 1.76 -10.36 -37.19
CA GLY A 486 0.93 -10.95 -36.16
C GLY A 486 0.03 -12.06 -36.70
N THR A 487 -0.68 -12.76 -35.83
CA THR A 487 -1.71 -13.72 -36.22
C THR A 487 -2.78 -13.03 -37.08
N GLY A 488 -3.07 -13.58 -38.27
CA GLY A 488 -4.04 -12.99 -39.21
C GLY A 488 -3.51 -11.82 -40.04
N ALA A 489 -2.20 -11.53 -39.99
CA ALA A 489 -1.56 -10.55 -40.86
C ALA A 489 -1.74 -10.90 -42.35
N LYS A 490 -1.95 -9.88 -43.19
CA LYS A 490 -2.30 -10.05 -44.60
C LYS A 490 -1.59 -9.04 -45.49
N ILE A 491 -1.13 -9.51 -46.65
CA ILE A 491 -0.72 -8.69 -47.79
C ILE A 491 -1.79 -8.79 -48.86
N THR A 492 -2.21 -7.65 -49.40
CA THR A 492 -3.17 -7.58 -50.51
C THR A 492 -2.56 -6.73 -51.63
N VAL A 493 -2.49 -7.28 -52.84
CA VAL A 493 -2.03 -6.56 -54.02
C VAL A 493 -3.17 -5.72 -54.59
N PHE A 494 -2.88 -4.48 -54.96
CA PHE A 494 -3.77 -3.60 -55.70
C PHE A 494 -3.15 -3.26 -57.04
N ARG A 495 -3.89 -3.43 -58.14
CA ARG A 495 -3.45 -3.16 -59.50
C ARG A 495 -4.33 -2.11 -60.18
N VAL A 496 -3.73 -1.21 -60.94
CA VAL A 496 -4.38 -0.10 -61.63
C VAL A 496 -4.03 -0.19 -63.12
N PRO A 497 -5.02 -0.31 -64.03
CA PRO A 497 -4.77 -0.31 -65.48
C PRO A 497 -4.12 1.00 -65.99
N GLY A 498 -3.53 0.96 -67.19
CA GLY A 498 -2.82 2.07 -67.85
C GLY A 498 -3.66 3.31 -68.19
N LYS A 499 -2.99 4.35 -68.73
CA LYS A 499 -3.35 5.80 -68.73
C LYS A 499 -4.86 6.12 -68.70
N GLY A 500 -5.28 6.73 -67.58
CA GLY A 500 -6.63 7.28 -67.35
C GLY A 500 -7.36 6.64 -66.17
N ALA A 501 -7.04 5.39 -65.82
CA ALA A 501 -7.69 4.70 -64.72
C ALA A 501 -7.24 5.24 -63.34
N THR A 502 -8.21 5.62 -62.52
CA THR A 502 -8.04 6.11 -61.14
C THR A 502 -8.43 5.07 -60.09
N SER A 503 -9.20 4.04 -60.46
CA SER A 503 -9.66 2.99 -59.54
C SER A 503 -8.67 1.83 -59.47
N ALA A 504 -8.32 1.46 -58.23
CA ALA A 504 -7.52 0.27 -57.96
C ALA A 504 -8.40 -0.98 -57.91
N GLN A 505 -7.95 -2.04 -58.57
CA GLN A 505 -8.55 -3.36 -58.48
C GLN A 505 -7.81 -4.17 -57.42
N GLN A 506 -8.56 -4.78 -56.50
CA GLN A 506 -7.99 -5.74 -55.56
C GLN A 506 -7.58 -7.00 -56.32
N GLY A 507 -6.33 -7.40 -56.13
CA GLY A 507 -5.72 -8.60 -56.71
C GLY A 507 -5.57 -9.71 -55.68
N ALA A 508 -4.50 -10.49 -55.85
CA ALA A 508 -4.13 -11.59 -54.98
C ALA A 508 -3.83 -11.09 -53.56
N ALA A 509 -4.08 -11.96 -52.59
CA ALA A 509 -3.74 -11.71 -51.20
C ALA A 509 -3.14 -12.96 -50.55
N VAL A 510 -2.29 -12.76 -49.57
CA VAL A 510 -1.64 -13.82 -48.80
C VAL A 510 -1.74 -13.52 -47.31
N VAL A 511 -2.12 -14.51 -46.52
CA VAL A 511 -2.03 -14.45 -45.05
C VAL A 511 -0.62 -14.87 -44.66
N LEU A 512 0.02 -14.07 -43.80
CA LEU A 512 1.38 -14.30 -43.37
C LEU A 512 1.38 -15.20 -42.12
N ALA A 513 2.38 -16.08 -42.04
CA ALA A 513 2.66 -16.79 -40.80
C ALA A 513 3.06 -15.80 -39.70
N GLN A 514 2.71 -16.11 -38.45
CA GLN A 514 3.12 -15.29 -37.30
C GLN A 514 4.65 -15.21 -37.25
N GLY A 515 5.18 -14.01 -36.99
CA GLY A 515 6.61 -13.72 -36.97
C GLY A 515 7.24 -13.45 -38.34
N ALA A 516 6.50 -13.60 -39.45
CA ALA A 516 7.06 -13.36 -40.78
C ALA A 516 7.44 -11.88 -40.98
N THR A 517 8.67 -11.63 -41.46
CA THR A 517 9.19 -10.30 -41.82
C THR A 517 9.26 -10.09 -43.33
N SER A 518 8.99 -11.14 -44.10
CA SER A 518 8.98 -11.15 -45.56
C SER A 518 7.75 -11.87 -46.09
N TRP A 519 7.43 -11.60 -47.35
CA TRP A 519 6.26 -12.18 -48.00
C TRP A 519 6.52 -12.38 -49.49
N THR A 520 5.74 -13.27 -50.08
CA THR A 520 5.72 -13.52 -51.51
C THR A 520 4.27 -13.76 -51.94
N VAL A 521 3.88 -13.18 -53.08
CA VAL A 521 2.56 -13.39 -53.69
C VAL A 521 2.69 -13.40 -55.22
N ALA A 522 2.01 -14.34 -55.86
CA ALA A 522 1.91 -14.37 -57.32
C ALA A 522 0.70 -13.54 -57.77
N GLN A 523 0.93 -12.57 -58.66
CA GLN A 523 -0.11 -11.71 -59.20
C GLN A 523 -0.18 -11.83 -60.72
N SER A 524 -1.35 -12.22 -61.25
CA SER A 524 -1.62 -12.16 -62.69
C SER A 524 -1.93 -10.73 -63.14
N PHE A 525 -1.37 -10.30 -64.25
CA PHE A 525 -1.65 -9.02 -64.91
C PHE A 525 -2.11 -9.29 -66.35
N PRO A 526 -3.38 -8.99 -66.70
CA PRO A 526 -3.84 -9.07 -68.09
C PRO A 526 -2.95 -8.23 -69.02
N THR A 527 -2.95 -8.55 -70.31
CA THR A 527 -2.17 -7.82 -71.33
C THR A 527 -2.38 -6.31 -71.21
N GLY A 528 -1.28 -5.55 -71.21
CA GLY A 528 -1.32 -4.08 -71.11
C GLY A 528 -0.40 -3.49 -70.05
N ALA A 529 -0.45 -2.16 -69.91
CA ALA A 529 0.32 -1.42 -68.92
C ALA A 529 -0.40 -1.39 -67.57
N TRP A 530 0.33 -1.64 -66.49
CA TRP A 530 -0.20 -1.67 -65.12
C TRP A 530 0.68 -0.91 -64.15
N ARG A 531 0.05 -0.29 -63.15
CA ARG A 531 0.67 0.12 -61.89
C ARG A 531 0.17 -0.79 -60.79
N TYR A 532 1.00 -1.11 -59.80
CA TYR A 532 0.57 -1.90 -58.66
C TYR A 532 1.28 -1.46 -57.38
N TYR A 533 0.63 -1.71 -56.26
CA TYR A 533 1.16 -1.53 -54.91
C TYR A 533 0.55 -2.60 -54.01
N VAL A 534 1.07 -2.75 -52.81
CA VAL A 534 0.49 -3.67 -51.82
C VAL A 534 0.01 -2.93 -50.59
N ARG A 535 -1.00 -3.49 -49.92
CA ARG A 535 -1.45 -3.10 -48.60
C ARG A 535 -1.07 -4.18 -47.60
N TYR A 536 -0.50 -3.77 -46.47
CA TYR A 536 -0.29 -4.61 -45.29
C TYR A 536 -1.32 -4.27 -44.22
N THR A 537 -1.91 -5.30 -43.63
CA THR A 537 -2.78 -5.20 -42.45
C THR A 537 -2.42 -6.28 -41.45
N SER A 538 -2.33 -5.94 -40.17
CA SER A 538 -2.18 -6.90 -39.07
C SER A 538 -2.96 -6.38 -37.87
N PRO A 539 -3.61 -7.23 -37.05
CA PRO A 539 -4.29 -6.76 -35.83
C PRO A 539 -3.34 -5.90 -34.98
N GLY A 540 -3.78 -4.81 -34.36
CA GLY A 540 -2.90 -3.94 -33.56
C GLY A 540 -1.81 -3.17 -34.33
N VAL A 541 -1.76 -3.30 -35.66
CA VAL A 541 -0.85 -2.53 -36.55
C VAL A 541 -1.70 -1.70 -37.51
N SER A 542 -1.41 -0.40 -37.60
CA SER A 542 -2.08 0.44 -38.60
C SER A 542 -1.74 -0.01 -40.01
N ALA A 543 -2.74 -0.06 -40.89
CA ALA A 543 -2.55 -0.45 -42.28
C ALA A 543 -1.52 0.44 -42.99
N SER A 544 -0.71 -0.15 -43.87
CA SER A 544 0.30 0.56 -44.64
C SER A 544 0.33 0.12 -46.10
N TYR A 545 0.91 0.96 -46.95
CA TYR A 545 0.96 0.75 -48.39
C TYR A 545 2.40 0.86 -48.89
N SER A 546 2.77 0.04 -49.88
CA SER A 546 4.07 0.12 -50.51
C SER A 546 4.15 1.29 -51.50
N ALA A 547 5.37 1.65 -51.91
CA ALA A 547 5.55 2.43 -53.13
C ALA A 547 4.91 1.74 -54.34
N VAL A 548 4.44 2.53 -55.30
CA VAL A 548 3.85 2.06 -56.55
C VAL A 548 4.96 1.57 -57.49
N LYS A 549 4.73 0.44 -58.15
CA LYS A 549 5.58 -0.15 -59.19
C LYS A 549 4.82 -0.22 -60.50
N SER A 550 5.54 -0.22 -61.62
CA SER A 550 4.95 -0.37 -62.96
C SER A 550 5.30 -1.74 -63.53
N PHE A 551 4.39 -2.31 -64.32
CA PHE A 551 4.62 -3.55 -65.06
C PHE A 551 3.94 -3.47 -66.43
N GLN A 552 4.65 -3.88 -67.47
CA GLN A 552 4.10 -4.03 -68.81
C GLN A 552 3.87 -5.52 -69.07
N SER A 553 2.60 -5.94 -69.06
CA SER A 553 2.24 -7.32 -69.37
C SER A 553 2.31 -7.55 -70.88
N PRO A 554 3.02 -8.59 -71.36
CA PRO A 554 3.19 -8.86 -72.78
C PRO A 554 1.86 -9.23 -73.45
N LYS A 555 1.83 -9.05 -74.78
CA LYS A 555 0.72 -9.49 -75.63
C LYS A 555 0.69 -10.99 -75.77
#